data_AF-A0A258JUF9-F1
#
_entry.id   AF-A0A258JUF9-F1
#
_cell.length_a   1.000
_cell.length_b   1.000
_cell.length_c   1.000
_cell.angle_alpha   90.00
_cell.angle_beta   90.00
_cell.angle_gamma   90.00
#
_symmetry.space_group_name_H-M   'P 1'
#
loop_
_entity.id
_entity.type
_entity.pdbx_description
1 polymer ?
#
loop_
_entity_poly.entity_id
_entity_poly.type
_entity_poly.pdbx_seq_one_letter_code
_entity_poly.pdbx_strand_id
1 'polypeptide(L)'
;MTEIEMKEFFDNYMYETFFLRTKKIYELTNNLDLFLLKTLKKEFALHYLKKALRLAKELEGLIPSTQSEYDHTAYNASILMRQYLDERKGSEIDLVNEQLDIIIGDTEYELVEYIFEGMADFLYDIDELIRYKENISKTESLLHDEIEVDNELIDYSESNNISKILFLQKLGLIEYMRGLPPFNTSINSLANALSGVTGVKTVTIQPMLNAMLNEGTSDKNNPLKSTKTVNVVVNKLVNIGYKAV
;
A
#
# COMPACT_ATOMS: atom_id res chain seq x y z
N MET A 1 -15.28 -6.85 -12.41
CA MET A 1 -15.09 -8.11 -11.69
C MET A 1 -16.41 -8.47 -11.00
N THR A 2 -16.73 -9.74 -10.80
CA THR A 2 -18.00 -10.17 -10.20
C THR A 2 -17.98 -10.04 -8.67
N GLU A 3 -19.15 -9.92 -8.04
CA GLU A 3 -19.29 -9.89 -6.57
C GLU A 3 -18.66 -11.12 -5.89
N ILE A 4 -18.66 -12.26 -6.59
CA ILE A 4 -18.09 -13.53 -6.14
C ILE A 4 -16.57 -13.43 -6.00
N GLU A 5 -15.90 -12.91 -7.03
CA GLU A 5 -14.43 -12.78 -7.05
C GLU A 5 -13.93 -11.80 -5.97
N MET A 6 -14.73 -10.80 -5.58
CA MET A 6 -14.37 -9.90 -4.47
C MET A 6 -14.49 -10.56 -3.11
N LYS A 7 -15.56 -11.33 -2.87
CA LYS A 7 -15.71 -12.08 -1.61
C LYS A 7 -14.60 -13.09 -1.44
N GLU A 8 -14.23 -13.80 -2.52
CA GLU A 8 -13.12 -14.76 -2.50
C GLU A 8 -11.79 -14.07 -2.18
N PHE A 9 -11.53 -12.89 -2.78
CA PHE A 9 -10.36 -12.09 -2.43
C PHE A 9 -10.36 -11.67 -0.96
N PHE A 10 -11.48 -11.18 -0.44
CA PHE A 10 -11.59 -10.75 0.96
C PHE A 10 -11.34 -11.90 1.92
N ASP A 11 -11.98 -13.06 1.70
CA ASP A 11 -11.80 -14.23 2.57
C ASP A 11 -10.37 -14.80 2.53
N ASN A 12 -9.67 -14.63 1.41
CA ASN A 12 -8.30 -15.11 1.24
C ASN A 12 -7.21 -14.08 1.54
N TYR A 13 -7.57 -12.82 1.80
CA TYR A 13 -6.61 -11.71 1.90
C TYR A 13 -5.42 -12.02 2.80
N MET A 14 -5.68 -12.56 3.99
CA MET A 14 -4.66 -12.86 4.99
C MET A 14 -3.75 -14.04 4.63
N TYR A 15 -4.20 -14.92 3.72
CA TYR A 15 -3.45 -16.08 3.28
C TYR A 15 -2.64 -15.80 2.01
N GLU A 16 -2.94 -14.71 1.30
CA GLU A 16 -2.18 -14.28 0.14
C GLU A 16 -0.86 -13.60 0.54
N THR A 17 0.12 -13.62 -0.36
CA THR A 17 1.35 -12.85 -0.18
C THR A 17 1.11 -11.36 -0.42
N PHE A 18 1.91 -10.49 0.20
CA PHE A 18 1.85 -9.04 -0.02
C PHE A 18 1.81 -8.64 -1.51
N PHE A 19 2.62 -9.30 -2.34
CA PHE A 19 2.65 -9.05 -3.78
C PHE A 19 1.32 -9.37 -4.47
N LEU A 20 0.70 -10.50 -4.14
CA LEU A 20 -0.59 -10.90 -4.72
C LEU A 20 -1.72 -9.98 -4.27
N ARG A 21 -1.75 -9.64 -2.98
CA ARG A 21 -2.69 -8.65 -2.41
C ARG A 21 -2.61 -7.32 -3.13
N THR A 22 -1.39 -6.78 -3.26
CA THR A 22 -1.13 -5.49 -3.93
C THR A 22 -1.56 -5.56 -5.39
N LYS A 23 -1.13 -6.58 -6.13
CA LYS A 23 -1.50 -6.76 -7.53
C LYS A 23 -3.03 -6.79 -7.70
N LYS A 24 -3.73 -7.52 -6.83
CA LYS A 24 -5.19 -7.61 -6.89
C LYS A 24 -5.85 -6.27 -6.60
N ILE A 25 -5.39 -5.52 -5.60
CA ILE A 25 -5.89 -4.17 -5.31
C ILE A 25 -5.71 -3.25 -6.54
N TYR A 26 -4.56 -3.30 -7.22
CA TYR A 26 -4.34 -2.54 -8.46
C TYR A 26 -5.34 -2.88 -9.57
N GLU A 27 -5.63 -4.18 -9.76
CA GLU A 27 -6.62 -4.65 -10.74
C GLU A 27 -8.04 -4.19 -10.37
N LEU A 28 -8.41 -4.28 -9.09
CA LEU A 28 -9.75 -3.92 -8.57
C LEU A 28 -10.02 -2.42 -8.66
N THR A 29 -8.99 -1.62 -8.44
CA THR A 29 -9.11 -0.17 -8.35
C THR A 29 -8.72 0.54 -9.63
N ASN A 30 -8.54 -0.20 -10.73
CA ASN A 30 -8.13 0.36 -12.02
C ASN A 30 -6.89 1.27 -11.88
N ASN A 31 -5.77 0.71 -11.42
CA ASN A 31 -4.54 1.43 -11.13
C ASN A 31 -4.67 2.46 -10.00
N LEU A 32 -5.29 2.04 -8.88
CA LEU A 32 -5.40 2.84 -7.66
C LEU A 32 -6.19 4.14 -7.88
N ASP A 33 -7.30 4.07 -8.61
CA ASP A 33 -8.29 5.14 -8.64
C ASP A 33 -8.80 5.43 -7.23
N LEU A 34 -8.86 6.71 -6.85
CA LEU A 34 -9.15 7.12 -5.48
C LEU A 34 -10.59 6.77 -5.05
N PHE A 35 -11.55 6.90 -5.95
CA PHE A 35 -12.94 6.56 -5.66
C PHE A 35 -13.08 5.04 -5.48
N LEU A 36 -12.44 4.25 -6.34
CA LEU A 36 -12.44 2.80 -6.24
C LEU A 36 -11.68 2.30 -5.00
N LEU A 37 -10.58 2.95 -4.60
CA LEU A 37 -9.88 2.64 -3.35
C LEU A 37 -10.77 2.85 -2.13
N LYS A 38 -11.47 3.99 -2.06
CA LYS A 38 -12.42 4.28 -0.96
C LYS A 38 -13.57 3.30 -0.95
N THR A 39 -14.07 2.93 -2.14
CA THR A 39 -15.14 1.92 -2.29
C THR A 39 -14.66 0.55 -1.81
N LEU A 40 -13.49 0.10 -2.27
CA LEU A 40 -12.91 -1.19 -1.88
C LEU A 40 -12.67 -1.28 -0.37
N LYS A 41 -12.17 -0.18 0.25
CA LYS A 41 -12.01 -0.07 1.70
C LYS A 41 -13.33 -0.33 2.44
N LYS A 42 -14.41 0.31 1.98
CA LYS A 42 -15.76 0.19 2.54
C LYS A 42 -16.32 -1.23 2.37
N GLU A 43 -16.17 -1.82 1.19
CA GLU A 43 -16.69 -3.15 0.90
C GLU A 43 -15.97 -4.25 1.70
N PHE A 44 -14.67 -4.13 1.90
CA PHE A 44 -13.91 -5.04 2.76
C PHE A 44 -14.37 -4.96 4.22
N ALA A 45 -14.52 -3.74 4.75
CA ALA A 45 -15.03 -3.53 6.11
C ALA A 45 -16.42 -4.16 6.30
N LEU A 46 -17.33 -3.92 5.35
CA LEU A 46 -18.68 -4.47 5.35
C LEU A 46 -18.69 -6.00 5.32
N HIS A 47 -17.84 -6.62 4.50
CA HIS A 47 -17.76 -8.08 4.37
C HIS A 47 -17.43 -8.76 5.70
N TYR A 48 -16.41 -8.26 6.39
CA TYR A 48 -15.98 -8.85 7.65
C TYR A 48 -16.90 -8.50 8.82
N LEU A 49 -17.50 -7.30 8.85
CA LEU A 49 -18.53 -6.99 9.84
C LEU A 49 -19.71 -7.95 9.72
N LYS A 50 -20.19 -8.22 8.49
CA LYS A 50 -21.23 -9.25 8.24
C LYS A 50 -20.79 -10.62 8.74
N LYS A 51 -19.53 -10.99 8.53
CA LYS A 51 -18.96 -12.27 9.00
C LYS A 51 -18.93 -12.35 10.53
N ALA A 52 -18.51 -11.29 11.21
CA ALA A 52 -18.52 -11.20 12.68
C ALA A 52 -19.94 -11.25 13.25
N LEU A 53 -20.90 -10.55 12.66
CA LEU A 53 -22.29 -10.57 13.10
C LEU A 53 -22.93 -11.95 12.91
N ARG A 54 -22.66 -12.61 11.77
CA ARG A 54 -23.09 -13.99 11.56
C ARG A 54 -22.52 -14.92 12.63
N LEU A 55 -21.24 -14.77 12.95
CA LEU A 55 -20.57 -15.54 13.99
C LEU A 55 -21.17 -15.30 15.38
N ALA A 56 -21.42 -14.04 15.74
CA ALA A 56 -22.06 -13.67 17.00
C ALA A 56 -23.46 -14.31 17.13
N LYS A 57 -24.24 -14.30 16.05
CA LYS A 57 -25.56 -14.94 16.00
C LYS A 57 -25.49 -16.47 16.11
N GLU A 58 -24.52 -17.09 15.46
CA GLU A 58 -24.28 -18.54 15.59
C GLU A 58 -23.93 -18.94 17.03
N LEU A 59 -23.41 -18.00 17.83
CA LEU A 59 -23.01 -18.19 19.22
C LEU A 59 -24.03 -17.63 20.24
N GLU A 60 -25.16 -17.10 19.77
CA GLU A 60 -26.22 -16.53 20.61
C GLU A 60 -26.79 -17.58 21.59
N GLY A 61 -26.61 -17.36 22.89
CA GLY A 61 -27.00 -18.29 23.97
C GLY A 61 -25.86 -19.16 24.52
N LEU A 62 -24.67 -19.11 23.92
CA LEU A 62 -23.43 -19.68 24.47
C LEU A 62 -22.57 -18.51 24.99
N ILE A 63 -22.15 -18.55 26.26
CA ILE A 63 -21.16 -17.59 26.76
C ILE A 63 -19.84 -17.94 26.06
N PRO A 64 -19.30 -17.09 25.17
CA PRO A 64 -18.06 -17.42 24.47
C PRO A 64 -16.96 -17.59 25.51
N SER A 65 -16.29 -18.74 25.50
CA SER A 65 -15.20 -18.99 26.43
C SER A 65 -14.08 -17.99 26.10
N THR A 66 -13.53 -17.25 27.05
CA THR A 66 -12.40 -16.34 26.75
C THR A 66 -11.08 -17.09 26.43
N GLN A 67 -11.15 -18.36 26.05
CA GLN A 67 -10.00 -19.26 25.91
C GLN A 67 -9.53 -19.43 24.46
N SER A 68 -10.26 -18.94 23.46
CA SER A 68 -9.80 -18.90 22.07
C SER A 68 -9.97 -17.51 21.43
N GLU A 69 -9.07 -17.19 20.50
CA GLU A 69 -9.11 -15.95 19.70
C GLU A 69 -10.45 -15.82 18.94
N TYR A 70 -11.01 -16.95 18.52
CA TYR A 70 -12.30 -17.04 17.82
C TYR A 70 -13.48 -16.64 18.72
N ASP A 71 -13.45 -17.05 19.99
CA ASP A 71 -14.46 -16.70 20.98
C ASP A 71 -14.38 -15.21 21.37
N HIS A 72 -13.18 -14.62 21.36
CA HIS A 72 -12.97 -13.20 21.65
C HIS A 72 -13.56 -12.29 20.55
N THR A 73 -13.32 -12.64 19.28
CA THR A 73 -13.92 -11.94 18.12
C THR A 73 -15.43 -12.00 18.15
N ALA A 74 -16.00 -13.18 18.40
CA ALA A 74 -17.44 -13.36 18.51
C ALA A 74 -18.04 -12.58 19.70
N TYR A 75 -17.35 -12.60 20.84
CA TYR A 75 -17.76 -11.87 22.03
C TYR A 75 -17.81 -10.36 21.77
N ASN A 76 -16.74 -9.78 21.21
CA ASN A 76 -16.67 -8.36 20.88
C ASN A 76 -17.75 -7.94 19.87
N ALA A 77 -17.97 -8.75 18.83
CA ALA A 77 -19.05 -8.54 17.88
C ALA A 77 -20.44 -8.57 18.55
N SER A 78 -20.67 -9.48 19.51
CA SER A 78 -21.94 -9.60 20.22
C SER A 78 -22.23 -8.44 21.19
N ILE A 79 -21.19 -7.87 21.82
CA ILE A 79 -21.33 -6.68 22.68
C ILE A 79 -21.72 -5.50 21.82
N LEU A 80 -21.05 -5.34 20.69
CA LEU A 80 -21.29 -4.25 19.77
C LEU A 80 -22.71 -4.30 19.19
N MET A 81 -23.16 -5.49 18.78
CA MET A 81 -24.52 -5.68 18.25
C MET A 81 -25.58 -5.24 19.26
N ARG A 82 -25.37 -5.56 20.55
CA ARG A 82 -26.25 -5.12 21.64
C ARG A 82 -26.23 -3.61 21.86
N GLN A 83 -25.06 -2.97 21.84
CA GLN A 83 -24.94 -1.51 21.96
C GLN A 83 -25.71 -0.78 20.85
N TYR A 84 -25.56 -1.20 19.60
CA TYR A 84 -26.25 -0.59 18.46
C TYR A 84 -27.77 -0.87 18.44
N LEU A 85 -28.20 -2.05 18.88
CA LEU A 85 -29.61 -2.42 19.02
C LEU A 85 -30.33 -1.58 20.07
N ASP A 86 -29.67 -1.34 21.20
CA ASP A 86 -30.18 -0.50 22.29
C ASP A 86 -30.35 0.97 21.85
N GLU A 87 -29.45 1.47 21.01
CA GLU A 87 -29.52 2.83 20.47
C GLU A 87 -30.66 3.03 19.45
N ARG A 88 -31.03 1.99 18.68
CA ARG A 88 -32.04 2.08 17.60
C ARG A 88 -33.40 1.45 17.90
N LYS A 89 -33.60 0.80 19.06
CA LYS A 89 -34.84 0.05 19.41
C LYS A 89 -35.28 -0.95 18.32
N GLY A 90 -34.33 -1.63 17.67
CA GLY A 90 -34.58 -2.66 16.66
C GLY A 90 -34.50 -4.08 17.22
N SER A 91 -34.87 -5.09 16.42
CA SER A 91 -34.62 -6.50 16.75
C SER A 91 -33.33 -7.01 16.09
N GLU A 92 -32.62 -7.93 16.76
CA GLU A 92 -31.34 -8.52 16.32
C GLU A 92 -31.44 -9.21 14.94
N ILE A 93 -32.65 -9.62 14.56
CA ILE A 93 -32.98 -10.28 13.29
C ILE A 93 -33.05 -9.29 12.11
N ASP A 94 -33.46 -8.04 12.33
CA ASP A 94 -33.64 -7.05 11.26
C ASP A 94 -32.29 -6.47 10.76
N LEU A 95 -31.25 -6.49 11.60
CA LEU A 95 -29.89 -6.02 11.29
C LEU A 95 -29.13 -6.90 10.29
N VAL A 96 -29.38 -8.22 10.32
CA VAL A 96 -28.64 -9.19 9.50
C VAL A 96 -29.05 -9.14 8.03
N ASN A 97 -30.28 -8.71 7.73
CA ASN A 97 -30.86 -8.87 6.39
C ASN A 97 -31.12 -7.58 5.61
N GLU A 98 -31.36 -6.40 6.22
CA GLU A 98 -31.83 -5.27 5.40
C GLU A 98 -31.25 -3.87 5.64
N GLN A 99 -30.45 -3.57 6.68
CA GLN A 99 -30.10 -2.15 6.95
C GLN A 99 -28.66 -1.89 7.42
N LEU A 100 -27.70 -2.67 6.93
CA LEU A 100 -26.28 -2.39 7.17
C LEU A 100 -25.78 -1.16 6.40
N ASP A 101 -26.33 -0.85 5.22
CA ASP A 101 -25.86 0.29 4.40
C ASP A 101 -26.02 1.67 5.09
N ILE A 102 -26.93 1.78 6.07
CA ILE A 102 -27.24 3.00 6.82
C ILE A 102 -26.38 3.15 8.09
N ILE A 103 -25.81 2.05 8.61
CA ILE A 103 -25.00 2.05 9.84
C ILE A 103 -23.62 2.68 9.59
N ILE A 104 -23.27 2.84 8.32
CA ILE A 104 -21.89 2.82 7.83
C ILE A 104 -21.37 4.22 7.41
N GLY A 105 -22.12 5.27 7.73
CA GLY A 105 -21.87 6.61 7.20
C GLY A 105 -20.57 7.26 7.64
N ASP A 106 -20.20 7.17 8.92
CA ASP A 106 -19.18 8.08 9.49
C ASP A 106 -18.25 7.51 10.60
N THR A 107 -18.36 6.23 11.03
CA THR A 107 -17.66 5.77 12.27
C THR A 107 -17.08 4.34 12.29
N GLU A 108 -16.84 3.68 11.15
CA GLU A 108 -16.60 2.22 11.13
C GLU A 108 -15.17 1.72 11.25
N TYR A 109 -14.15 2.51 10.93
CA TYR A 109 -12.80 1.95 10.77
C TYR A 109 -12.22 1.42 12.08
N GLU A 110 -12.31 2.21 13.14
CA GLU A 110 -11.82 1.82 14.47
C GLU A 110 -12.60 0.63 15.04
N LEU A 111 -13.89 0.53 14.69
CA LEU A 111 -14.79 -0.50 15.19
C LEU A 111 -14.46 -1.88 14.62
N VAL A 112 -14.14 -1.90 13.33
CA VAL A 112 -13.86 -3.12 12.57
C VAL A 112 -12.42 -3.59 12.82
N GLU A 113 -11.49 -2.66 12.93
CA GLU A 113 -10.10 -2.91 13.37
C GLU A 113 -10.06 -3.54 14.78
N TYR A 114 -10.93 -3.09 15.69
CA TYR A 114 -11.07 -3.66 17.03
C TYR A 114 -11.61 -5.10 17.05
N ILE A 115 -12.41 -5.50 16.06
CA ILE A 115 -13.04 -6.83 16.01
C ILE A 115 -12.10 -7.87 15.37
N PHE A 116 -11.25 -7.48 14.42
CA PHE A 116 -10.38 -8.42 13.70
C PHE A 116 -8.95 -7.88 13.53
N GLU A 117 -7.98 -8.54 14.16
CA GLU A 117 -6.55 -8.20 13.99
C GLU A 117 -6.09 -8.31 12.53
N GLY A 118 -6.56 -9.31 11.77
CA GLY A 118 -6.21 -9.45 10.34
C GLY A 118 -6.82 -8.40 9.42
N MET A 119 -7.78 -7.60 9.89
CA MET A 119 -8.31 -6.49 9.09
C MET A 119 -7.48 -5.23 9.24
N ALA A 120 -6.82 -5.04 10.38
CA ALA A 120 -5.96 -3.90 10.64
C ALA A 120 -4.90 -3.76 9.53
N ASP A 121 -4.30 -4.89 9.12
CA ASP A 121 -3.32 -4.95 8.03
C ASP A 121 -3.90 -4.47 6.69
N PHE A 122 -5.09 -4.97 6.29
CA PHE A 122 -5.75 -4.53 5.05
C PHE A 122 -6.09 -3.03 5.08
N LEU A 123 -6.71 -2.59 6.18
CA LEU A 123 -7.15 -1.21 6.33
C LEU A 123 -5.96 -0.25 6.35
N TYR A 124 -4.87 -0.64 7.01
CA TYR A 124 -3.60 0.07 7.00
C TYR A 124 -3.02 0.19 5.60
N ASP A 125 -2.91 -0.93 4.87
CA ASP A 125 -2.37 -0.97 3.50
C ASP A 125 -3.18 -0.06 2.56
N ILE A 126 -4.51 -0.14 2.62
CA ILE A 126 -5.39 0.70 1.81
C ILE A 126 -5.32 2.17 2.22
N ASP A 127 -5.18 2.48 3.51
CA ASP A 127 -5.03 3.85 3.98
C ASP A 127 -3.71 4.47 3.56
N GLU A 128 -2.62 3.72 3.53
CA GLU A 128 -1.37 4.18 2.93
C GLU A 128 -1.56 4.52 1.44
N LEU A 129 -2.26 3.66 0.69
CA LEU A 129 -2.53 3.90 -0.73
C LEU A 129 -3.44 5.11 -0.97
N ILE A 130 -4.47 5.30 -0.14
CA ILE A 130 -5.34 6.48 -0.19
C ILE A 130 -4.54 7.74 0.13
N ARG A 131 -3.75 7.74 1.22
CA ARG A 131 -2.90 8.88 1.59
C ARG A 131 -1.93 9.22 0.48
N TYR A 132 -1.29 8.21 -0.11
CA TYR A 132 -0.39 8.37 -1.25
C TYR A 132 -1.10 9.04 -2.43
N LYS A 133 -2.30 8.57 -2.81
CA LYS A 133 -3.08 9.14 -3.93
C LYS A 133 -3.60 10.54 -3.65
N GLU A 134 -4.05 10.82 -2.43
CA GLU A 134 -4.50 12.15 -2.03
C GLU A 134 -3.32 13.14 -2.03
N ASN A 135 -2.14 12.71 -1.60
CA ASN A 135 -0.93 13.55 -1.65
C ASN A 135 -0.48 13.82 -3.09
N ILE A 136 -0.55 12.83 -3.98
CA ILE A 136 -0.32 13.04 -5.42
C ILE A 136 -1.33 14.03 -5.99
N SER A 137 -2.62 13.81 -5.75
CA SER A 137 -3.69 14.67 -6.29
C SER A 137 -3.56 16.13 -5.81
N LYS A 138 -3.19 16.33 -4.54
CA LYS A 138 -2.91 17.67 -3.97
C LYS A 138 -1.67 18.30 -4.61
N THR A 139 -0.63 17.51 -4.84
CA THR A 139 0.60 17.96 -5.49
C THR A 139 0.33 18.34 -6.96
N GLU A 140 -0.45 17.55 -7.70
CA GLU A 140 -0.91 17.84 -9.06
C GLU A 140 -1.77 19.12 -9.14
N SER A 141 -2.63 19.36 -8.14
CA SER A 141 -3.43 20.60 -8.07
C SER A 141 -2.61 21.87 -7.82
N LEU A 142 -1.42 21.74 -7.22
CA LEU A 142 -0.46 22.84 -6.98
C LEU A 142 0.51 23.04 -8.15
N LEU A 143 0.48 22.15 -9.15
CA LEU A 143 1.44 22.07 -10.24
C LEU A 143 0.82 22.39 -11.62
N HIS A 144 -0.29 23.14 -11.64
CA HIS A 144 -0.86 23.74 -12.85
C HIS A 144 0.05 24.87 -13.40
N ASP A 145 1.27 24.49 -13.78
CA ASP A 145 1.96 25.06 -14.92
C ASP A 145 2.08 23.88 -15.91
N GLU A 146 1.30 23.97 -16.99
CA GLU A 146 1.29 23.00 -18.08
C GLU A 146 2.69 22.92 -18.71
N ILE A 147 3.43 21.87 -18.37
CA ILE A 147 4.53 21.42 -19.22
C ILE A 147 3.87 20.58 -20.29
N GLU A 148 3.80 21.07 -21.53
CA GLU A 148 3.54 20.22 -22.70
C GLU A 148 4.57 19.07 -22.65
N VAL A 149 4.10 17.87 -22.27
CA VAL A 149 4.92 16.67 -22.35
C VAL A 149 5.01 16.32 -23.82
N ASP A 150 6.15 16.67 -24.42
CA ASP A 150 6.50 16.23 -25.76
C ASP A 150 6.43 14.70 -25.81
N ASN A 151 5.59 14.15 -26.70
CA ASN A 151 5.34 12.71 -26.81
C ASN A 151 6.49 11.98 -27.55
N GLU A 152 7.58 12.68 -27.88
CA GLU A 152 8.78 12.06 -28.42
C GLU A 152 9.47 11.16 -27.39
N LEU A 153 9.81 9.93 -27.82
CA LEU A 153 10.58 9.00 -26.99
C LEU A 153 12.00 9.53 -26.80
N ILE A 154 12.33 9.94 -25.57
CA ILE A 154 13.69 10.38 -25.23
C ILE A 154 14.54 9.18 -24.78
N ASP A 155 15.63 8.92 -25.49
CA ASP A 155 16.56 7.85 -25.17
C ASP A 155 17.67 8.32 -24.19
N TYR A 156 17.73 7.67 -23.02
CA TYR A 156 18.77 7.89 -22.01
C TYR A 156 19.69 6.68 -21.78
N SER A 157 19.65 5.67 -22.64
CA SER A 157 20.42 4.42 -22.53
C SER A 157 21.94 4.64 -22.41
N GLU A 158 22.47 5.64 -23.13
CA GLU A 158 23.88 6.05 -23.13
C GLU A 158 24.32 6.83 -21.86
N SER A 159 23.46 6.93 -20.86
CA SER A 159 23.82 7.55 -19.58
C SER A 159 24.96 6.79 -18.90
N ASN A 160 25.93 7.52 -18.34
CA ASN A 160 27.06 6.91 -17.65
C ASN A 160 26.63 6.10 -16.41
N ASN A 161 27.51 5.21 -15.93
CA ASN A 161 27.22 4.30 -14.81
C ASN A 161 26.70 5.04 -13.56
N ILE A 162 27.29 6.20 -13.22
CA ILE A 162 26.87 7.02 -12.08
C ILE A 162 25.43 7.53 -12.29
N SER A 163 25.13 8.01 -13.50
CA SER A 163 23.81 8.52 -13.87
C SER A 163 22.74 7.43 -13.81
N LYS A 164 23.07 6.20 -14.23
CA LYS A 164 22.16 5.05 -14.11
C LYS A 164 21.79 4.75 -12.66
N ILE A 165 22.75 4.78 -11.74
CA ILE A 165 22.49 4.64 -10.30
C ILE A 165 21.69 5.84 -9.75
N LEU A 166 22.02 7.06 -10.18
CA LEU A 166 21.26 8.26 -9.81
C LEU A 166 19.81 8.23 -10.30
N PHE A 167 19.53 7.70 -11.49
CA PHE A 167 18.17 7.49 -11.96
C PHE A 167 17.40 6.57 -11.01
N LEU A 168 17.96 5.41 -10.68
CA LEU A 168 17.36 4.46 -9.75
C LEU A 168 17.12 5.07 -8.37
N GLN A 169 18.08 5.84 -7.86
CA GLN A 169 17.98 6.56 -6.60
C GLN A 169 16.87 7.62 -6.64
N LYS A 170 16.85 8.47 -7.67
CA LYS A 170 15.91 9.58 -7.77
C LYS A 170 14.48 9.12 -8.04
N LEU A 171 14.32 7.95 -8.67
CA LEU A 171 13.03 7.27 -8.81
C LEU A 171 12.60 6.51 -7.55
N GLY A 172 13.40 6.49 -6.48
CA GLY A 172 13.11 5.79 -5.22
C GLY A 172 13.22 4.27 -5.27
N LEU A 173 13.75 3.70 -6.36
CA LEU A 173 13.85 2.26 -6.55
C LEU A 173 14.89 1.62 -5.62
N ILE A 174 15.98 2.34 -5.31
CA ILE A 174 17.00 1.84 -4.38
C ILE A 174 16.43 1.72 -2.97
N GLU A 175 15.78 2.77 -2.47
CA GLU A 175 15.08 2.78 -1.18
C GLU A 175 14.02 1.68 -1.10
N TYR A 176 13.18 1.57 -2.12
CA TYR A 176 12.15 0.53 -2.19
C TYR A 176 12.75 -0.87 -2.11
N MET A 177 13.76 -1.17 -2.93
CA MET A 177 14.40 -2.50 -2.92
C MET A 177 15.02 -2.83 -1.57
N ARG A 178 15.57 -1.84 -0.84
CA ARG A 178 16.11 -2.06 0.50
C ARG A 178 15.05 -2.50 1.53
N GLY A 179 13.77 -2.30 1.28
CA GLY A 179 12.70 -2.85 2.13
C GLY A 179 12.50 -4.36 1.97
N LEU A 180 13.07 -4.98 0.92
CA LEU A 180 12.79 -6.36 0.54
C LEU A 180 13.97 -7.30 0.85
N PRO A 181 13.74 -8.53 1.35
CA PRO A 181 14.77 -9.57 1.40
C PRO A 181 15.20 -10.00 -0.03
N PRO A 182 16.49 -10.31 -0.27
CA PRO A 182 17.62 -10.24 0.65
C PRO A 182 18.32 -8.86 0.69
N PHE A 183 17.78 -7.85 0.02
CA PHE A 183 18.43 -6.54 -0.14
C PHE A 183 18.44 -5.71 1.16
N ASN A 184 17.46 -5.93 2.02
CA ASN A 184 17.37 -5.33 3.35
C ASN A 184 18.58 -5.65 4.25
N THR A 185 19.30 -6.73 3.97
CA THR A 185 20.43 -7.22 4.78
C THR A 185 21.73 -7.32 3.99
N SER A 186 21.70 -7.23 2.65
CA SER A 186 22.87 -7.44 1.80
C SER A 186 22.96 -6.40 0.68
N ILE A 187 23.88 -5.46 0.84
CA ILE A 187 24.24 -4.48 -0.22
C ILE A 187 24.82 -5.20 -1.45
N ASN A 188 25.50 -6.33 -1.26
CA ASN A 188 26.01 -7.14 -2.37
C ASN A 188 24.88 -7.74 -3.21
N SER A 189 23.82 -8.21 -2.55
CA SER A 189 22.63 -8.73 -3.24
C SER A 189 21.94 -7.62 -4.04
N LEU A 190 21.83 -6.42 -3.45
CA LEU A 190 21.28 -5.25 -4.15
C LEU A 190 22.15 -4.87 -5.37
N ALA A 191 23.47 -4.83 -5.20
CA ALA A 191 24.40 -4.54 -6.30
C ALA A 191 24.29 -5.55 -7.45
N ASN A 192 24.12 -6.84 -7.15
CA ASN A 192 23.90 -7.88 -8.16
C ASN A 192 22.59 -7.66 -8.94
N ALA A 193 21.50 -7.34 -8.23
CA ALA A 193 20.21 -7.08 -8.88
C ALA A 193 20.29 -5.84 -9.78
N LEU A 194 20.86 -4.73 -9.28
CA LEU A 194 21.03 -3.51 -10.07
C LEU A 194 22.00 -3.71 -11.25
N SER A 195 22.96 -4.64 -11.14
CA SER A 195 23.82 -5.01 -12.27
C SER A 195 22.99 -5.58 -13.43
N GLY A 196 22.04 -6.47 -13.13
CA GLY A 196 21.12 -7.03 -14.13
C GLY A 196 20.21 -5.98 -14.78
N VAL A 197 19.78 -4.97 -14.01
CA VAL A 197 18.91 -3.89 -14.52
C VAL A 197 19.68 -2.89 -15.39
N THR A 198 20.90 -2.52 -15.00
CA THR A 198 21.61 -1.38 -15.60
C THR A 198 22.68 -1.78 -16.64
N GLY A 199 23.08 -3.06 -16.64
CA GLY A 199 24.25 -3.56 -17.36
C GLY A 199 25.59 -3.10 -16.76
N VAL A 200 25.58 -2.39 -15.64
CA VAL A 200 26.80 -1.93 -14.95
C VAL A 200 27.35 -3.07 -14.10
N LYS A 201 28.67 -3.28 -14.11
CA LYS A 201 29.31 -4.36 -13.34
C LYS A 201 29.05 -4.21 -11.84
N THR A 202 28.73 -5.32 -11.14
CA THR A 202 28.53 -5.35 -9.68
C THR A 202 29.67 -4.68 -8.91
N VAL A 203 30.93 -4.94 -9.30
CA VAL A 203 32.13 -4.37 -8.66
C VAL A 203 32.23 -2.84 -8.75
N THR A 204 31.45 -2.22 -9.65
CA THR A 204 31.32 -0.78 -9.78
C THR A 204 30.14 -0.25 -8.97
N ILE A 205 29.00 -0.97 -8.94
CA ILE A 205 27.78 -0.55 -8.23
C ILE A 205 27.95 -0.66 -6.71
N GLN A 206 28.54 -1.74 -6.23
CA GLN A 206 28.66 -2.04 -4.80
C GLN A 206 29.32 -0.90 -3.99
N PRO A 207 30.47 -0.33 -4.40
CA PRO A 207 31.07 0.79 -3.67
C PRO A 207 30.23 2.07 -3.75
N MET A 208 29.50 2.29 -4.85
CA MET A 208 28.57 3.43 -4.96
C MET A 208 27.42 3.32 -3.94
N LEU A 209 26.82 2.14 -3.82
CA LEU A 209 25.76 1.87 -2.86
C LEU A 209 26.27 2.01 -1.42
N ASN A 210 27.43 1.42 -1.10
CA ASN A 210 28.01 1.56 0.24
C ASN A 210 28.24 3.03 0.61
N ALA A 211 28.82 3.81 -0.31
CA ALA A 211 29.07 5.23 -0.10
C ALA A 211 27.78 6.04 0.13
N MET A 212 26.72 5.74 -0.64
CA MET A 212 25.42 6.40 -0.49
C MET A 212 24.72 6.07 0.83
N LEU A 213 24.75 4.79 1.21
CA LEU A 213 23.91 4.27 2.28
C LEU A 213 24.55 4.35 3.65
N ASN A 214 25.89 4.32 3.73
CA ASN A 214 26.62 4.20 5.01
C ASN A 214 27.55 5.38 5.31
N GLU A 215 28.18 6.01 4.31
CA GLU A 215 29.31 6.94 4.53
C GLU A 215 29.02 8.41 4.19
N GLY A 216 27.79 8.73 3.76
CA GLY A 216 27.39 10.10 3.40
C GLY A 216 28.07 10.61 2.12
N THR A 217 27.86 11.89 1.80
CA THR A 217 28.19 12.46 0.47
C THR A 217 29.67 12.76 0.22
N SER A 218 30.54 12.63 1.22
CA SER A 218 31.97 12.95 1.11
C SER A 218 32.80 11.91 0.34
N ASP A 219 32.38 10.64 0.33
CA ASP A 219 33.12 9.56 -0.31
C ASP A 219 33.24 9.75 -1.82
N LYS A 220 34.40 9.40 -2.39
CA LYS A 220 34.69 9.60 -3.82
C LYS A 220 33.80 8.77 -4.75
N ASN A 221 33.28 7.65 -4.28
CA ASN A 221 32.41 6.76 -5.04
C ASN A 221 30.93 7.12 -4.86
N ASN A 222 30.58 8.06 -3.98
CA ASN A 222 29.20 8.46 -3.78
C ASN A 222 28.65 9.16 -5.05
N PRO A 223 27.64 8.58 -5.75
CA PRO A 223 26.98 9.21 -6.89
C PRO A 223 26.37 10.59 -6.59
N LEU A 224 25.99 10.85 -5.34
CA LEU A 224 25.41 12.13 -4.89
C LEU A 224 26.46 13.21 -4.62
N LYS A 225 27.75 12.90 -4.71
CA LYS A 225 28.84 13.86 -4.43
C LYS A 225 28.86 15.05 -5.40
N SER A 226 28.55 14.81 -6.68
CA SER A 226 28.58 15.84 -7.72
C SER A 226 27.20 16.44 -7.92
N THR A 227 26.95 17.62 -7.36
CA THR A 227 25.69 18.37 -7.57
C THR A 227 25.41 18.58 -9.05
N LYS A 228 26.45 18.79 -9.87
CA LYS A 228 26.32 18.92 -11.33
C LYS A 228 25.73 17.65 -11.96
N THR A 229 26.26 16.48 -11.61
CA THR A 229 25.79 15.19 -12.15
C THR A 229 24.38 14.88 -11.68
N VAL A 230 24.09 15.17 -10.40
CA VAL A 230 22.74 15.03 -9.83
C VAL A 230 21.74 15.90 -10.59
N ASN A 231 22.05 17.18 -10.81
CA ASN A 231 21.16 18.10 -11.52
C ASN A 231 20.92 17.69 -12.98
N VAL A 232 21.90 17.10 -13.66
CA VAL A 232 21.70 16.54 -15.01
C VAL A 232 20.64 15.45 -15.00
N VAL A 233 20.70 14.52 -14.03
CA VAL A 233 19.71 13.44 -13.93
C VAL A 233 18.34 13.98 -13.51
N VAL A 234 18.29 14.91 -12.56
CA VAL A 234 17.05 15.57 -12.15
C VAL A 234 16.40 16.28 -13.33
N ASN A 235 17.15 17.06 -14.11
CA ASN A 235 16.61 17.74 -15.29
C ASN A 235 16.12 16.75 -16.35
N LYS A 236 16.83 15.64 -16.58
CA LYS A 236 16.34 14.59 -17.49
C LYS A 236 15.01 14.01 -17.03
N LEU A 237 14.85 13.77 -15.74
CA LEU A 237 13.60 13.31 -15.15
C LEU A 237 12.49 14.38 -15.29
N VAL A 238 12.79 15.64 -14.98
CA VAL A 238 11.84 16.76 -15.16
C VAL A 238 11.41 16.91 -16.62
N ASN A 239 12.32 16.73 -17.58
CA ASN A 239 12.03 16.81 -19.01
C ASN A 239 11.03 15.75 -19.49
N ILE A 240 10.94 14.60 -18.82
CA ILE A 240 9.94 13.57 -19.10
C ILE A 240 8.70 13.69 -18.20
N GLY A 241 8.52 14.84 -17.54
CA GLY A 241 7.40 15.11 -16.64
C GLY A 241 7.51 14.50 -15.25
N TYR A 242 8.64 13.87 -14.90
CA TYR A 242 8.85 13.35 -13.54
C TYR A 242 9.14 14.49 -12.57
N LYS A 243 8.19 14.72 -11.65
CA LYS A 243 8.32 15.67 -10.55
C LYS A 243 8.58 14.86 -9.28
N ALA A 244 9.80 14.96 -8.75
CA ALA A 244 10.13 14.35 -7.45
C ALA A 244 9.26 15.00 -6.38
N VAL A 245 8.49 14.19 -5.64
CA VAL A 245 7.70 14.59 -4.48
C VAL A 245 8.62 14.90 -3.30
#